data_AF-A0A9D6AL42-F1
#
_entry.id   AF-A0A9D6AL42-F1
#
_cell.length_a   1.000
_cell.length_b   1.000
_cell.length_c   1.000
_cell.angle_alpha   90.00
_cell.angle_beta   90.00
_cell.angle_gamma   90.00
#
_symmetry.space_group_name_H-M   'P 1'
#
loop_
_entity.id
_entity.type
_entity.pdbx_description
1 polymer ?
#
loop_
_entity_poly.entity_id
_entity_poly.type
_entity_poly.pdbx_seq_one_letter_code
_entity_poly.pdbx_strand_id
1 'polypeptide(L)'
;MPSYNAPFEIHVHGQVPLRPDVTFEQLQDVLKPLWSYAGARSLATGAVSAYEEEPGLQFNAKDSVLQMCWTVSGGEDFRQALDDMCMGLNELAQEGAAIEVTFYDADFDEEEGDREEDARDDFVMLFVGPNPAAIMKVQRDLLVQDTIHMMERHFDASELVGVVAEIDKLFMQRFDSLVSSLEIGKLPPRGNNGPRGGGNGRRPRHLH
;
A
#
# COMPACT_ATOMS: atom_id res chain seq x y z
N MET A 1 -3.12 -15.80 -31.64
CA MET A 1 -3.63 -14.92 -30.57
C MET A 1 -2.74 -15.19 -29.38
N PRO A 2 -2.15 -14.19 -28.72
CA PRO A 2 -1.45 -14.48 -27.48
C PRO A 2 -2.53 -14.94 -26.50
N SER A 3 -2.41 -16.18 -26.03
CA SER A 3 -3.12 -16.63 -24.85
C SER A 3 -2.74 -15.65 -23.74
N TYR A 4 -3.72 -14.89 -23.25
CA TYR A 4 -3.60 -14.31 -21.92
C TYR A 4 -3.64 -15.51 -20.96
N ASN A 5 -2.50 -16.19 -20.78
CA ASN A 5 -2.34 -17.05 -19.63
C ASN A 5 -2.29 -16.09 -18.45
N ALA A 6 -3.24 -16.19 -17.54
CA ALA A 6 -3.16 -15.49 -16.26
C ALA A 6 -2.29 -16.40 -15.38
N PRO A 7 -0.98 -16.14 -15.24
CA PRO A 7 -0.08 -17.06 -14.56
C PRO A 7 -0.37 -17.18 -13.07
N PHE A 8 -1.09 -16.22 -12.49
CA PHE A 8 -1.33 -16.19 -11.05
C PHE A 8 -2.79 -16.30 -10.67
N GLU A 9 -3.03 -17.06 -9.61
CA GLU A 9 -4.16 -16.88 -8.73
C GLU A 9 -3.78 -15.90 -7.63
N ILE A 10 -4.45 -14.74 -7.62
CA ILE A 10 -4.08 -13.61 -6.75
C ILE A 10 -5.11 -13.48 -5.65
N HIS A 11 -4.65 -13.59 -4.41
CA HIS A 11 -5.47 -13.49 -3.19
C HIS A 11 -5.28 -12.11 -2.57
N VAL A 12 -6.37 -11.40 -2.30
CA VAL A 12 -6.35 -10.07 -1.67
C VAL A 12 -7.17 -10.10 -0.39
N HIS A 13 -6.48 -9.91 0.74
CA HIS A 13 -7.04 -9.99 2.08
C HIS A 13 -6.81 -8.69 2.86
N GLY A 14 -7.84 -8.19 3.52
CA GLY A 14 -7.68 -7.00 4.36
C GLY A 14 -8.99 -6.45 4.87
N GLN A 15 -8.88 -5.57 5.87
CA GLN A 15 -9.99 -4.76 6.36
C GLN A 15 -9.53 -3.31 6.46
N VAL A 16 -10.21 -2.43 5.74
CA VAL A 16 -9.90 -1.00 5.74
C VAL A 16 -11.04 -0.26 6.44
N PRO A 17 -10.80 0.30 7.64
CA PRO A 17 -11.73 1.20 8.28
C PRO A 17 -11.83 2.48 7.45
N LEU A 18 -13.05 2.81 7.04
CA LEU A 18 -13.37 3.96 6.19
C LEU A 18 -13.96 5.07 7.05
N ARG A 19 -13.87 6.31 6.57
CA ARG A 19 -14.59 7.39 7.24
C ARG A 19 -16.11 7.15 7.19
N PRO A 20 -16.86 7.62 8.20
CA PRO A 20 -18.31 7.40 8.26
C PRO A 20 -19.11 8.04 7.12
N ASP A 21 -18.54 9.01 6.41
CA ASP A 21 -19.15 9.72 5.29
C ASP A 21 -18.85 9.10 3.92
N VAL A 22 -18.08 8.01 3.87
CA VAL A 22 -17.75 7.33 2.61
C VAL A 22 -19.01 6.69 2.03
N THR A 23 -19.28 7.05 0.78
CA THR A 23 -20.39 6.52 0.00
C THR A 23 -19.97 5.31 -0.84
N PHE A 24 -20.95 4.50 -1.22
CA PHE A 24 -20.72 3.38 -2.15
C PHE A 24 -20.16 3.84 -3.50
N GLU A 25 -20.55 5.04 -3.98
CA GLU A 25 -20.05 5.60 -5.24
C GLU A 25 -18.54 5.91 -5.18
N GLN A 26 -18.10 6.58 -4.11
CA GLN A 26 -16.67 6.83 -3.88
C GLN A 26 -15.87 5.52 -3.79
N LEU A 27 -16.43 4.52 -3.12
CA LEU A 27 -15.77 3.22 -3.00
C LEU A 27 -15.72 2.48 -4.34
N GLN A 28 -16.79 2.56 -5.14
CA GLN A 28 -16.83 1.97 -6.48
C GLN A 28 -15.75 2.59 -7.39
N ASP A 29 -15.52 3.89 -7.28
CA ASP A 29 -14.46 4.59 -8.02
C ASP A 29 -13.06 4.18 -7.57
N VAL A 30 -12.82 4.08 -6.26
CA VAL A 30 -11.52 3.67 -5.71
C VAL A 30 -11.19 2.20 -6.00
N LEU A 31 -12.19 1.31 -5.99
CA LEU A 31 -12.00 -0.11 -6.30
C LEU A 31 -11.99 -0.41 -7.80
N LYS A 32 -12.18 0.61 -8.65
CA LYS A 32 -12.21 0.48 -10.12
C LYS A 32 -11.02 -0.24 -10.73
N PRO A 33 -9.77 0.04 -10.31
CA PRO A 33 -8.61 -0.68 -10.84
C PRO A 33 -8.76 -2.19 -10.69
N LEU A 34 -9.29 -2.69 -9.56
CA LEU A 34 -9.44 -4.12 -9.31
C LEU A 34 -10.54 -4.75 -10.16
N TRP A 35 -11.77 -4.24 -10.06
CA TRP A 35 -12.90 -4.87 -10.77
C TRP A 35 -12.81 -4.67 -12.28
N SER A 36 -12.16 -3.61 -12.76
CA SER A 36 -11.90 -3.43 -14.20
C SER A 36 -10.84 -4.41 -14.69
N TYR A 37 -9.83 -4.69 -13.87
CA TYR A 37 -8.80 -5.70 -14.17
C TYR A 37 -9.42 -7.09 -14.32
N ALA A 38 -10.36 -7.44 -13.44
CA ALA A 38 -11.16 -8.68 -13.53
C ALA A 38 -12.15 -8.70 -14.73
N GLY A 39 -12.13 -7.69 -15.61
CA GLY A 39 -13.00 -7.61 -16.78
C GLY A 39 -14.45 -7.24 -16.47
N ALA A 40 -14.76 -6.85 -15.23
CA ALA A 40 -16.10 -6.47 -14.82
C ALA A 40 -16.44 -5.02 -15.25
N ARG A 41 -17.73 -4.71 -15.35
CA ARG A 41 -18.22 -3.37 -15.73
C ARG A 41 -18.67 -2.52 -14.53
N SER A 42 -18.68 -3.11 -13.34
CA SER A 42 -19.11 -2.49 -12.10
C SER A 42 -18.54 -3.24 -10.90
N LEU A 43 -18.49 -2.57 -9.74
CA LEU A 43 -18.11 -3.20 -8.48
C LEU A 43 -19.06 -4.36 -8.14
N ALA A 44 -20.36 -4.22 -8.33
CA ALA A 44 -21.33 -5.29 -8.01
C ALA A 44 -21.04 -6.61 -8.73
N THR A 45 -20.50 -6.55 -9.95
CA THR A 45 -20.14 -7.74 -10.74
C THR A 45 -18.70 -8.19 -10.52
N GLY A 46 -17.78 -7.29 -10.22
CA GLY A 46 -16.36 -7.60 -10.05
C GLY A 46 -15.90 -7.76 -8.60
N ALA A 47 -16.78 -7.54 -7.64
CA ALA A 47 -16.54 -7.81 -6.23
C ALA A 47 -16.62 -9.29 -5.88
N VAL A 48 -17.24 -10.11 -6.73
CA VAL A 48 -17.35 -11.56 -6.54
C VAL A 48 -15.97 -12.17 -6.67
N SER A 49 -15.61 -13.04 -5.71
CA SER A 49 -14.35 -13.77 -5.75
C SER A 49 -14.41 -14.94 -6.75
N ALA A 50 -13.26 -15.44 -7.18
CA ALA A 50 -13.16 -16.69 -7.94
C ALA A 50 -13.76 -17.89 -7.19
N TYR A 51 -13.68 -17.88 -5.85
CA TYR A 51 -14.21 -18.92 -4.97
C TYR A 51 -15.56 -18.50 -4.36
N GLU A 52 -16.57 -19.38 -4.39
CA GLU A 52 -17.95 -19.06 -3.96
C GLU A 52 -18.08 -18.85 -2.44
N GLU A 53 -17.21 -19.50 -1.66
CA GLU A 53 -17.13 -19.39 -0.21
C GLU A 53 -16.54 -18.06 0.26
N GLU A 54 -15.83 -17.36 -0.61
CA GLU A 54 -15.21 -16.08 -0.30
C GLU A 54 -16.21 -14.94 -0.45
N PRO A 55 -16.32 -14.05 0.56
CA PRO A 55 -17.30 -12.98 0.54
C PRO A 55 -17.01 -11.91 -0.53
N GLY A 56 -15.78 -11.85 -1.06
CA GLY A 56 -15.36 -10.90 -2.07
C GLY A 56 -15.01 -9.52 -1.50
N LEU A 57 -15.20 -8.48 -2.33
CA LEU A 57 -15.03 -7.08 -1.93
C LEU A 57 -16.36 -6.55 -1.35
N GLN A 58 -16.43 -6.37 -0.04
CA GLN A 58 -17.66 -5.97 0.64
C GLN A 58 -17.55 -4.63 1.34
N PHE A 59 -18.54 -3.77 1.11
CA PHE A 59 -18.70 -2.53 1.88
C PHE A 59 -19.76 -2.69 2.95
N ASN A 60 -19.34 -2.67 4.21
CA ASN A 60 -20.24 -2.62 5.34
C ASN A 60 -20.46 -1.15 5.75
N ALA A 61 -21.53 -0.55 5.25
CA ALA A 61 -21.88 0.85 5.56
C ALA A 61 -22.24 1.08 7.03
N LYS A 62 -22.70 0.05 7.76
CA LYS A 62 -23.05 0.18 9.18
C LYS A 62 -21.80 0.35 10.05
N ASP A 63 -20.79 -0.46 9.75
CA ASP A 63 -19.54 -0.47 10.51
C ASP A 63 -18.46 0.43 9.87
N SER A 64 -18.75 1.01 8.70
CA SER A 64 -17.83 1.83 7.89
C SER A 64 -16.53 1.10 7.57
N VAL A 65 -16.64 -0.14 7.08
CA VAL A 65 -15.49 -1.00 6.77
C VAL A 65 -15.59 -1.52 5.34
N LEU A 66 -14.49 -1.44 4.60
CA LEU A 66 -14.25 -2.26 3.42
C LEU A 66 -13.59 -3.56 3.87
N GLN A 67 -14.25 -4.68 3.63
CA GLN A 67 -13.70 -6.02 3.84
C GLN A 67 -13.27 -6.60 2.48
N MET A 68 -12.06 -7.14 2.44
CA MET A 68 -11.45 -7.76 1.27
C MET A 68 -11.12 -9.21 1.62
N CYS A 69 -11.76 -10.14 0.93
CA CYS A 69 -11.37 -11.53 0.84
C CYS A 69 -11.76 -11.97 -0.56
N TRP A 70 -10.85 -11.68 -1.48
CA TRP A 70 -11.14 -11.66 -2.91
C TRP A 70 -9.99 -12.27 -3.69
N THR A 71 -10.34 -13.24 -4.52
CA THR A 71 -9.42 -13.99 -5.37
C THR A 71 -9.72 -13.71 -6.84
N VAL A 72 -8.68 -13.47 -7.62
CA VAL A 72 -8.77 -13.19 -9.06
C VAL A 72 -7.61 -13.83 -9.82
N SER A 73 -7.88 -14.33 -11.02
CA SER A 73 -6.81 -14.72 -11.95
C SER A 73 -6.18 -13.48 -12.58
N GLY A 74 -4.85 -13.40 -12.58
CA GLY A 74 -4.13 -12.24 -13.11
C GLY A 74 -2.68 -12.52 -13.44
N GLY A 75 -1.94 -11.44 -13.68
CA GLY A 75 -0.52 -11.43 -13.98
C GLY A 75 0.23 -10.38 -13.15
N GLU A 76 1.53 -10.25 -13.44
CA GLU A 76 2.42 -9.29 -12.75
C GLU A 76 1.92 -7.83 -12.81
N ASP A 77 1.21 -7.47 -13.88
CA ASP A 77 0.67 -6.13 -14.11
C ASP A 77 -0.47 -5.76 -13.14
N PHE A 78 -1.02 -6.72 -12.39
CA PHE A 78 -2.00 -6.46 -11.33
C PHE A 78 -1.44 -5.57 -10.21
N ARG A 79 -0.11 -5.56 -10.00
CA ARG A 79 0.54 -4.66 -9.03
C ARG A 79 0.24 -3.19 -9.28
N GLN A 80 0.09 -2.77 -10.54
CA GLN A 80 -0.31 -1.39 -10.86
C GLN A 80 -1.74 -1.11 -10.40
N ALA A 81 -2.66 -2.07 -10.53
CA ALA A 81 -4.03 -1.91 -10.06
C ALA A 81 -4.10 -1.80 -8.53
N LEU A 82 -3.24 -2.54 -7.82
CA LEU A 82 -3.09 -2.45 -6.38
C LEU A 82 -2.55 -1.07 -5.95
N ASP A 83 -1.55 -0.55 -6.64
CA ASP A 83 -1.01 0.80 -6.38
C ASP A 83 -2.09 1.88 -6.55
N ASP A 84 -2.83 1.85 -7.66
CA ASP A 84 -3.90 2.80 -7.95
C ASP A 84 -5.03 2.72 -6.90
N MET A 85 -5.42 1.51 -6.50
CA MET A 85 -6.37 1.28 -5.42
C MET A 85 -5.85 1.86 -4.09
N CYS A 86 -4.58 1.60 -3.73
CA CYS A 86 -4.00 2.11 -2.49
C CYS A 86 -3.99 3.65 -2.45
N MET A 87 -3.67 4.30 -3.57
CA MET A 87 -3.73 5.76 -3.69
C MET A 87 -5.14 6.28 -3.40
N GLY A 88 -6.18 5.66 -3.97
CA GLY A 88 -7.56 6.04 -3.72
C GLY A 88 -8.04 5.74 -2.30
N LEU A 89 -7.64 4.60 -1.72
CA LEU A 89 -8.04 4.20 -0.37
C LEU A 89 -7.47 5.12 0.70
N ASN A 90 -6.27 5.69 0.49
CA ASN A 90 -5.71 6.68 1.41
C ASN A 90 -6.66 7.87 1.64
N GLU A 91 -7.39 8.28 0.61
CA GLU A 91 -8.37 9.36 0.70
C GLU A 91 -9.70 8.96 1.33
N LEU A 92 -9.98 7.67 1.54
CA LEU A 92 -11.24 7.18 2.14
C LEU A 92 -11.04 6.60 3.54
N ALA A 93 -9.82 6.15 3.84
CA ALA A 93 -9.47 5.51 5.10
C ALA A 93 -9.65 6.46 6.30
N GLN A 94 -10.16 5.92 7.41
CA GLN A 94 -10.26 6.61 8.69
C GLN A 94 -8.99 6.45 9.53
N GLU A 95 -8.36 5.29 9.45
CA GLU A 95 -7.11 4.96 10.11
C GLU A 95 -6.21 4.13 9.19
N GLY A 96 -5.01 3.78 9.66
CA GLY A 96 -4.14 2.90 8.90
C GLY A 96 -4.76 1.50 8.79
N ALA A 97 -4.46 0.80 7.70
CA ALA A 97 -4.84 -0.60 7.51
C ALA A 97 -3.77 -1.34 6.69
N ALA A 98 -3.65 -2.64 6.94
CA ALA A 98 -2.83 -3.54 6.15
C ALA A 98 -3.71 -4.33 5.18
N ILE A 99 -3.20 -4.55 3.97
CA ILE A 99 -3.79 -5.39 2.94
C ILE A 99 -2.71 -6.40 2.53
N GLU A 100 -3.01 -7.67 2.71
CA GLU A 100 -2.19 -8.82 2.35
C GLU A 100 -2.52 -9.23 0.91
N VAL A 101 -1.50 -9.38 0.08
CA VAL A 101 -1.66 -9.88 -1.29
C VAL A 101 -0.69 -11.02 -1.54
N THR A 102 -1.22 -12.15 -2.03
CA THR A 102 -0.42 -13.31 -2.43
C THR A 102 -0.65 -13.61 -3.90
N PHE A 103 0.42 -13.85 -4.65
CA PHE A 103 0.41 -14.30 -6.04
C PHE A 103 0.83 -15.78 -6.06
N TYR A 104 -0.11 -16.70 -6.24
CA TYR A 104 0.17 -18.13 -6.40
C TYR A 104 0.32 -18.48 -7.87
N ASP A 105 1.40 -19.17 -8.23
CA ASP A 105 1.62 -19.64 -9.60
C ASP A 105 0.65 -20.78 -9.94
N ALA A 106 -0.31 -20.50 -10.82
CA ALA A 106 -1.36 -21.45 -11.19
C ALA A 106 -0.83 -22.61 -12.06
N ASP A 107 0.30 -22.42 -12.74
CA ASP A 107 0.89 -23.44 -13.61
C ASP A 107 1.76 -24.44 -12.82
N PHE A 108 2.09 -24.13 -11.55
CA PHE A 108 2.90 -25.01 -10.69
C PHE A 108 2.10 -26.14 -10.01
N ASP A 109 0.77 -26.02 -10.00
CA ASP A 109 -0.15 -27.02 -9.42
C ASP A 109 -0.55 -28.14 -10.40
N GLU A 110 -0.35 -27.95 -11.71
CA GLU A 110 -0.52 -29.03 -12.69
C GLU A 110 0.76 -29.90 -12.71
N GLU A 111 0.62 -31.21 -12.44
CA GLU A 111 1.67 -32.23 -12.20
C GLU A 111 2.77 -32.41 -13.29
N GLU A 112 3.00 -31.44 -14.19
CA GLU A 112 3.95 -31.48 -15.32
C GLU A 112 5.01 -30.36 -15.34
N GLY A 113 5.25 -29.64 -14.23
CA GLY A 113 6.37 -28.70 -14.11
C GLY A 113 7.74 -29.38 -13.90
N ASP A 114 8.78 -28.95 -14.63
CA ASP A 114 10.17 -29.34 -14.33
C ASP A 114 10.50 -28.91 -12.88
N ARG A 115 10.90 -29.87 -12.03
CA ARG A 115 11.21 -29.72 -10.59
C ARG A 115 12.37 -28.76 -10.27
N GLU A 116 12.83 -27.97 -11.24
CA GLU A 116 13.91 -26.97 -11.12
C GLU A 116 13.39 -25.52 -11.09
N GLU A 117 12.11 -25.25 -11.40
CA GLU A 117 11.54 -23.94 -11.15
C GLU A 117 11.04 -23.89 -9.70
N ASP A 118 11.65 -23.07 -8.85
CA ASP A 118 11.11 -22.80 -7.51
C ASP A 118 9.75 -22.11 -7.68
N ALA A 119 8.71 -22.57 -6.98
CA ALA A 119 7.41 -21.91 -6.91
C ALA A 119 7.59 -20.43 -6.59
N ARG A 120 7.13 -19.55 -7.47
CA ARG A 120 7.31 -18.10 -7.35
C ARG A 120 6.15 -17.45 -6.60
N ASP A 121 5.81 -18.02 -5.46
CA ASP A 121 4.82 -17.41 -4.58
C ASP A 121 5.38 -16.06 -4.11
N ASP A 122 4.76 -14.96 -4.55
CA ASP A 122 5.12 -13.61 -4.10
C ASP A 122 4.08 -13.11 -3.11
N PHE A 123 4.56 -12.56 -2.00
CA PHE A 123 3.75 -12.02 -0.92
C PHE A 123 4.07 -10.55 -0.70
N VAL A 124 3.05 -9.70 -0.80
CA VAL A 124 3.17 -8.26 -0.66
C VAL A 124 2.24 -7.75 0.43
N MET A 125 2.81 -7.01 1.37
CA MET A 125 2.07 -6.22 2.36
C MET A 125 1.90 -4.79 1.88
N LEU A 126 0.66 -4.39 1.63
CA LEU A 126 0.30 -3.03 1.30
C LEU A 126 -0.26 -2.33 2.55
N PHE A 127 0.06 -1.05 2.70
CA PHE A 127 -0.44 -0.25 3.81
C PHE A 127 -1.11 1.01 3.28
N VAL A 128 -2.35 1.23 3.70
CA VAL A 128 -3.14 2.42 3.35
C VAL A 128 -3.49 3.20 4.61
N GLY A 129 -3.73 4.50 4.48
CA GLY A 129 -4.17 5.32 5.59
C GLY A 129 -4.29 6.81 5.24
N PRO A 130 -4.99 7.60 6.06
CA PRO A 130 -5.27 9.01 5.79
C PRO A 130 -4.03 9.91 5.76
N ASN A 131 -2.92 9.46 6.33
CA ASN A 131 -1.64 10.16 6.33
C ASN A 131 -0.49 9.18 6.64
N PRO A 132 0.77 9.59 6.40
CA PRO A 132 1.92 8.74 6.67
C PRO A 132 2.04 8.27 8.12
N ALA A 133 1.62 9.08 9.10
CA ALA A 133 1.70 8.72 10.51
C ALA A 133 0.76 7.54 10.84
N ALA A 134 -0.45 7.53 10.27
CA ALA A 134 -1.41 6.44 10.43
C ALA A 134 -0.91 5.12 9.82
N ILE A 135 -0.29 5.19 8.64
CA ILE A 135 0.35 4.04 7.98
C ILE A 135 1.48 3.47 8.84
N MET A 136 2.39 4.35 9.30
CA MET A 136 3.52 3.93 10.15
C MET A 136 3.08 3.31 11.47
N LYS A 137 1.97 3.80 12.05
CA LYS A 137 1.39 3.22 13.26
C LYS A 137 0.99 1.76 13.03
N VAL A 138 0.27 1.45 11.96
CA VAL A 138 -0.14 0.07 11.66
C VAL A 138 1.04 -0.83 11.30
N GLN A 139 2.01 -0.33 10.54
CA GLN A 139 3.26 -1.06 10.28
C GLN A 139 3.98 -1.44 11.58
N ARG A 140 4.04 -0.51 12.56
CA ARG A 140 4.62 -0.75 13.87
C ARG A 140 3.81 -1.79 14.63
N ASP A 141 2.50 -1.58 14.75
CA ASP A 141 1.61 -2.42 15.55
C ASP A 141 1.63 -3.87 15.04
N LEU A 142 1.66 -4.06 13.71
CA LEU A 142 1.79 -5.37 13.07
C LEU A 142 3.14 -6.03 13.39
N LEU A 143 4.26 -5.31 13.26
CA LEU A 143 5.58 -5.86 13.61
C LEU A 143 5.68 -6.23 15.09
N VAL A 144 5.13 -5.40 15.97
CA VAL A 144 5.08 -5.67 17.42
C VAL A 144 4.26 -6.93 17.68
N GLN A 145 3.08 -7.04 17.08
CA GLN A 145 2.22 -8.21 17.22
C GLN A 145 2.92 -9.49 16.74
N ASP A 146 3.54 -9.47 15.56
CA ASP A 146 4.22 -10.63 14.98
C ASP A 146 5.42 -11.05 15.84
N THR A 147 6.20 -10.08 16.32
CA THR A 147 7.34 -10.33 17.19
C THR A 147 6.89 -10.96 18.50
N ILE A 148 5.81 -10.46 19.11
CA ILE A 148 5.25 -11.04 20.34
C ILE A 148 4.74 -12.45 20.09
N HIS A 149 3.95 -12.68 19.03
CA HIS A 149 3.42 -14.01 18.71
C HIS A 149 4.53 -15.04 18.44
N MET A 150 5.65 -14.62 17.83
CA MET A 150 6.79 -15.50 17.66
C MET A 150 7.45 -15.87 19.00
N MET A 151 7.52 -14.91 19.93
CA MET A 151 8.29 -15.04 21.17
C MET A 151 7.49 -15.57 22.37
N GLU A 152 6.16 -15.47 22.38
CA GLU A 152 5.29 -15.84 23.52
C GLU A 152 5.35 -17.33 23.88
N ARG A 153 5.82 -18.19 22.97
CA ARG A 153 6.08 -19.61 23.27
C ARG A 153 7.25 -19.82 24.23
N HIS A 154 8.10 -18.80 24.40
CA HIS A 154 9.38 -18.89 25.12
C HIS A 154 9.49 -17.90 26.29
N PHE A 155 8.73 -16.81 26.26
CA PHE A 155 8.82 -15.71 27.23
C PHE A 155 7.43 -15.23 27.63
N ASP A 156 7.30 -14.73 28.85
CA ASP A 156 6.08 -14.07 29.29
C ASP A 156 5.96 -12.67 28.64
N ALA A 157 4.73 -12.20 28.43
CA ALA A 157 4.48 -10.88 27.84
C ALA A 157 5.17 -9.73 28.58
N SER A 158 5.35 -9.83 29.91
CA SER A 158 6.06 -8.83 30.71
C SER A 158 7.56 -8.77 30.41
N GLU A 159 8.16 -9.85 29.95
CA GLU A 159 9.59 -9.90 29.58
C GLU A 159 9.84 -9.25 28.21
N LEU A 160 8.82 -9.22 27.35
CA LEU A 160 8.90 -8.69 25.99
C LEU A 160 8.77 -7.15 25.92
N VAL A 161 8.48 -6.47 27.03
CA VAL A 161 8.35 -5.00 27.08
C VAL A 161 9.60 -4.30 26.54
N GLY A 162 10.79 -4.83 26.86
CA GLY A 162 12.06 -4.29 26.34
C GLY A 162 12.19 -4.41 24.83
N VAL A 163 11.72 -5.53 24.24
CA VAL A 163 11.74 -5.76 22.80
C VAL A 163 10.81 -4.78 22.08
N VAL A 164 9.59 -4.62 22.58
CA VAL A 164 8.63 -3.64 22.05
C VAL A 164 9.22 -2.23 22.10
N ALA A 165 9.88 -1.86 23.19
CA ALA A 165 10.51 -0.54 23.32
C ALA A 165 11.64 -0.31 22.30
N GLU A 166 12.37 -1.34 21.87
CA GLU A 166 13.37 -1.21 20.80
C GLU A 166 12.71 -1.05 19.43
N ILE A 167 11.62 -1.76 19.16
CA ILE A 167 10.82 -1.56 17.92
C ILE A 167 10.31 -0.11 17.86
N ASP A 168 9.81 0.41 18.98
CA ASP A 168 9.30 1.78 19.07
C ASP A 168 10.36 2.81 18.72
N LYS A 169 11.60 2.62 19.21
CA LYS A 169 12.72 3.51 18.89
C LYS A 169 13.03 3.51 17.40
N LEU A 170 13.02 2.35 16.74
CA LEU A 170 13.27 2.26 15.30
C LEU A 170 12.19 3.00 14.49
N PHE A 171 10.92 2.85 14.88
CA PHE A 171 9.81 3.54 14.20
C PHE A 171 9.82 5.05 14.47
N MET A 172 10.17 5.49 15.68
CA MET A 172 10.35 6.91 15.99
C MET A 172 11.45 7.53 15.12
N GLN A 173 12.60 6.87 15.00
CA GLN A 173 13.70 7.34 14.13
C GLN A 173 13.28 7.45 12.67
N ARG A 174 12.52 6.47 12.15
CA ARG A 174 11.96 6.54 10.79
C ARG A 174 10.98 7.71 10.64
N PHE A 175 10.15 7.96 11.65
CA PHE A 175 9.17 9.04 11.63
C PHE A 175 9.86 10.40 11.60
N ASP A 176 10.86 10.61 12.46
CA ASP A 176 11.65 11.83 12.50
C ASP A 176 12.36 12.09 11.16
N SER A 177 12.91 11.03 10.55
CA SER A 177 13.53 11.11 9.23
C SER A 177 12.53 11.50 8.14
N LEU A 178 11.33 10.93 8.17
CA LEU A 178 10.24 11.24 7.23
C LEU A 178 9.80 12.71 7.37
N VAL A 179 9.53 13.16 8.59
CA VAL A 179 9.12 14.55 8.87
C VAL A 179 10.18 15.53 8.41
N SER A 180 11.45 15.27 8.75
CA SER A 180 12.59 16.09 8.30
C SER A 180 12.66 16.18 6.77
N SER A 181 12.45 15.06 6.06
CA SER A 181 12.45 15.04 4.59
C SER A 181 11.31 15.87 3.97
N LEU A 182 10.12 15.83 4.58
CA LEU A 182 8.95 16.58 4.13
C LEU A 182 9.09 18.09 4.41
N GLU A 183 9.71 18.46 5.53
CA GLU A 183 10.04 19.84 5.85
C GLU A 183 11.10 20.41 4.89
N ILE A 184 12.11 19.61 4.54
CA ILE A 184 13.12 19.97 3.53
C ILE A 184 12.46 20.19 2.16
N GLY A 185 11.49 19.34 1.78
CA GLY A 185 10.74 19.48 0.52
C GLY A 185 9.80 20.68 0.45
N LYS A 186 9.40 21.25 1.60
CA LYS A 186 8.54 22.46 1.70
C LYS A 186 9.31 23.78 1.65
N LEU A 187 10.64 23.75 1.63
CA LEU A 187 11.43 24.98 1.47
C LEU A 187 11.19 25.53 0.05
N PRO A 188 10.67 26.76 -0.11
CA PRO A 188 10.49 27.34 -1.43
C PRO A 188 11.84 27.43 -2.14
N PRO A 189 11.91 27.29 -3.48
CA PRO A 189 13.13 27.60 -4.21
C PRO A 189 13.50 29.02 -3.82
N ARG A 190 14.64 29.19 -3.15
CA ARG A 190 15.12 30.49 -2.70
C ARG A 190 15.20 31.38 -3.94
N GLY A 191 14.15 32.19 -4.13
CA GLY A 191 14.05 33.16 -5.20
C GLY A 191 15.25 34.06 -5.10
N ASN A 192 16.10 34.00 -6.11
CA ASN A 192 17.32 34.78 -6.22
C ASN A 192 16.92 36.25 -6.44
N ASN A 193 16.56 36.93 -5.35
CA ASN A 193 16.25 38.36 -5.33
C ASN A 193 17.59 39.13 -5.35
N GLY A 194 18.21 39.16 -6.53
CA GLY A 194 19.36 40.00 -6.80
C GLY A 194 18.97 41.49 -6.75
N PRO A 195 19.65 42.35 -5.98
CA PRO A 195 19.36 43.77 -5.94
C PRO A 195 19.72 44.43 -7.28
N ARG A 196 18.73 44.90 -8.05
CA ARG A 196 18.96 45.88 -9.13
C ARG A 196 19.06 47.28 -8.52
N GLY A 197 20.25 47.58 -7.99
CA GLY A 197 20.69 48.95 -7.73
C GLY A 197 21.19 49.59 -9.03
N GLY A 198 20.65 50.75 -9.38
CA GLY A 198 21.04 51.51 -10.56
C GLY A 198 22.38 52.22 -10.43
N GLY A 199 22.87 52.73 -11.56
CA GLY A 199 23.82 53.86 -11.59
C GLY A 199 25.10 53.63 -12.39
N ASN A 200 25.11 54.23 -13.59
CA ASN A 200 26.24 54.92 -14.23
C ASN A 200 27.64 54.28 -14.26
N GLY A 201 28.07 53.97 -15.48
CA GLY A 201 29.13 54.77 -16.09
C GLY A 201 30.53 54.15 -16.18
N ARG A 202 31.04 54.18 -17.43
CA ARG A 202 32.44 54.16 -17.89
C ARG A 202 33.09 52.78 -18.15
N ARG A 203 33.22 52.47 -19.44
CA ARG A 203 34.34 51.69 -20.00
C ARG A 203 35.67 52.41 -19.68
N PRO A 204 36.81 51.69 -19.58
CA PRO A 204 37.66 51.56 -20.76
C PRO A 204 38.31 50.18 -20.96
N ARG A 205 38.78 50.01 -22.21
CA ARG A 205 39.64 48.96 -22.77
C ARG A 205 40.94 48.79 -21.98
N HIS A 206 41.52 47.59 -21.95
CA HIS A 206 42.63 47.19 -22.83
C HIS A 206 43.05 45.73 -22.59
N LEU A 207 43.20 44.99 -23.69
CA LEU A 207 44.03 43.78 -23.76
C LEU A 207 45.50 44.21 -23.84
N HIS A 208 46.35 43.41 -23.19
CA HIS A 208 47.57 42.87 -23.76
C HIS A 208 47.49 41.35 -23.65
#